data_AF-A0A7C5WWT8-F1
#
_entry.id   AF-A0A7C5WWT8-F1
#
_cell.length_a   1.000
_cell.length_b   1.000
_cell.length_c   1.000
_cell.angle_alpha   90.00
_cell.angle_beta   90.00
_cell.angle_gamma   90.00
#
_symmetry.space_group_name_H-M   'P 1'
#
loop_
_entity.id
_entity.type
_entity.pdbx_description
1 polymer ?
#
loop_
_entity_poly.entity_id
_entity_poly.type
_entity_poly.pdbx_seq_one_letter_code
_entity_poly.pdbx_strand_id
1 'polypeptide(L)' 'GGVKIVTRNGWVALRPSGTEDIYKIYAESFLSIEHLNDLQKEAKEIIDAIIA' A
#
# COMPACT_ATOMS: atom_id res chain seq x y z
N GLY A 1 -0.51 14.56 2.90
CA GLY A 1 -0.20 13.98 1.57
C GLY A 1 -0.35 12.46 1.62
N GLY A 2 -0.56 11.83 0.49
CA GLY A 2 -0.66 10.37 0.37
C GLY A 2 -1.22 9.95 -0.98
N VAL A 3 -1.14 8.66 -1.29
CA VAL A 3 -1.66 8.06 -2.53
C VAL A 3 -2.58 6.91 -2.15
N LYS A 4 -3.72 6.78 -2.85
CA LYS A 4 -4.58 5.60 -2.77
C LYS A 4 -4.73 5.01 -4.16
N ILE A 5 -4.39 3.73 -4.29
CA ILE A 5 -4.55 2.94 -5.50
C ILE A 5 -5.75 2.02 -5.26
N VAL A 6 -6.69 2.00 -6.20
CA VAL A 6 -7.92 1.21 -6.11
C VAL A 6 -8.02 0.32 -7.34
N THR A 7 -8.31 -0.95 -7.12
CA THR A 7 -8.62 -1.91 -8.17
C THR A 7 -10.05 -2.41 -7.97
N ARG A 8 -10.51 -3.31 -8.85
CA ARG A 8 -11.84 -3.93 -8.71
C ARG A 8 -11.99 -4.70 -7.38
N ASN A 9 -10.91 -5.35 -6.92
CA ASN A 9 -10.97 -6.37 -5.88
C ASN A 9 -10.17 -6.01 -4.62
N GLY A 10 -9.74 -4.76 -4.48
CA GLY A 10 -9.00 -4.30 -3.32
C GLY A 10 -8.43 -2.91 -3.51
N TRP A 11 -7.68 -2.46 -2.51
CA TRP A 11 -7.03 -1.17 -2.54
C TRP A 11 -5.80 -1.14 -1.65
N VAL A 12 -4.90 -0.20 -1.93
CA VAL A 12 -3.78 0.14 -1.06
C VAL A 12 -3.70 1.66 -0.88
N ALA A 13 -3.39 2.12 0.33
CA ALA A 13 -3.20 3.51 0.66
C ALA A 13 -1.87 3.74 1.39
N LEU A 14 -1.19 4.79 0.97
CA LEU A 14 0.16 5.16 1.37
C LEU A 14 0.13 6.54 2.01
N ARG A 15 0.53 6.62 3.28
CA ARG A 15 0.54 7.89 4.01
C ARG A 15 1.83 8.05 4.82
N PRO A 16 2.58 9.16 4.64
CA PRO A 16 3.65 9.51 5.58
C PRO A 16 3.06 9.72 6.97
N SER A 17 3.79 9.27 7.99
CA SER A 17 3.45 9.58 9.37
C SER A 17 3.64 11.07 9.63
N GLY A 18 2.80 11.64 10.50
CA GLY A 18 2.89 13.04 10.88
C GLY A 18 3.88 13.31 12.02
N THR A 19 4.39 12.25 12.66
CA THR A 19 5.18 12.34 13.90
C THR A 19 6.50 11.57 13.86
N GLU A 20 6.64 10.65 12.92
CA GLU A 20 7.78 9.74 12.82
C GLU A 20 8.26 9.74 11.36
N ASP A 21 9.55 9.49 11.13
CA ASP A 21 10.12 9.36 9.80
C ASP A 21 9.85 7.97 9.20
N ILE A 22 8.56 7.69 9.00
CA ILE A 22 8.06 6.42 8.45
C ILE A 22 6.88 6.68 7.52
N TYR A 23 6.61 5.72 6.63
CA TYR A 23 5.35 5.63 5.90
C TYR A 23 4.50 4.47 6.42
N LYS A 24 3.17 4.64 6.36
CA LYS A 24 2.18 3.61 6.71
C LYS A 24 1.51 3.10 5.43
N ILE A 25 1.46 1.79 5.28
CA ILE A 25 0.71 1.09 4.22
C ILE A 25 -0.57 0.54 4.84
N TYR A 26 -1.70 0.84 4.22
CA TYR A 26 -3.00 0.24 4.54
C TYR A 26 -3.48 -0.50 3.29
N ALA A 27 -3.96 -1.73 3.44
CA ALA A 27 -4.44 -2.52 2.32
C ALA A 27 -5.69 -3.31 2.71
N GLU A 28 -6.55 -3.56 1.73
CA GLU A 28 -7.71 -4.44 1.86
C GLU A 28 -7.91 -5.22 0.56
N SER A 29 -8.32 -6.47 0.71
CA SER A 29 -8.62 -7.42 -0.35
C SER A 29 -10.04 -7.95 -0.16
N PHE A 30 -10.81 -8.00 -1.24
CA PHE A 30 -12.14 -8.62 -1.26
C PHE A 30 -12.13 -10.08 -1.73
N LEU A 31 -10.94 -10.67 -1.95
CA LEU A 31 -10.80 -12.04 -2.46
C LEU A 31 -10.30 -13.00 -1.39
N SER A 32 -9.08 -12.78 -0.91
CA SER A 32 -8.45 -13.64 0.09
C SER A 32 -7.29 -12.94 0.80
N ILE A 33 -6.71 -13.63 1.78
CA ILE A 33 -5.51 -13.21 2.50
C ILE A 33 -4.26 -13.27 1.60
N GLU A 34 -4.19 -14.24 0.68
CA GLU A 34 -3.10 -14.34 -0.29
C GLU A 34 -3.10 -13.12 -1.21
N HIS A 35 -4.26 -12.76 -1.77
CA HIS A 35 -4.39 -11.55 -2.58
C HIS A 35 -4.09 -10.27 -1.77
N LEU A 36 -4.42 -10.23 -0.47
CA LEU A 36 -4.04 -9.12 0.40
C LEU A 36 -2.51 -9.01 0.55
N ASN A 37 -1.82 -10.15 0.70
CA ASN A 37 -0.37 -10.18 0.80
C ASN A 37 0.29 -9.74 -0.52
N ASP A 38 -0.26 -10.17 -1.66
CA ASP A 38 0.20 -9.75 -2.98
C ASP A 38 0.05 -8.23 -3.16
N LEU A 39 -1.11 -7.66 -2.82
CA LEU A 39 -1.33 -6.21 -2.85
C LEU A 39 -0.32 -5.44 -1.99
N GLN A 40 -0.02 -5.92 -0.79
CA GLN A 40 0.96 -5.28 0.10
C GLN A 40 2.38 -5.36 -0.47
N LYS A 41 2.76 -6.51 -1.02
CA LYS A 41 4.06 -6.72 -1.64
C LYS A 41 4.27 -5.80 -2.83
N GLU A 42 3.34 -5.80 -3.79
CA GLU A 42 3.40 -4.94 -4.98
C GLU A 42 3.45 -3.47 -4.61
N ALA A 43 2.64 -3.05 -3.63
CA ALA A 43 2.66 -1.67 -3.16
C ALA A 43 4.03 -1.29 -2.57
N LYS A 44 4.66 -2.19 -1.80
CA LYS A 44 6.00 -1.96 -1.28
C LYS A 44 7.03 -1.80 -2.40
N GLU A 45 6.99 -2.66 -3.42
CA GLU A 45 7.91 -2.59 -4.56
C GLU A 45 7.77 -1.27 -5.33
N ILE A 46 6.54 -0.78 -5.52
CA ILE A 46 6.29 0.52 -6.16
C ILE A 46 6.89 1.67 -5.35
N ILE A 47 6.71 1.68 -4.02
CA ILE A 47 7.27 2.73 -3.15
C ILE A 47 8.79 2.70 -3.21
N ASP A 48 9.38 1.51 -3.08
CA ASP A 48 10.83 1.34 -3.08
C ASP A 48 11.42 1.84 -4.41
N ALA A 49 10.70 1.68 -5.53
CA ALA A 49 11.11 2.21 -6.83
C ALA A 49 10.96 3.74 -6.98
N ILE A 50 10.11 4.39 -6.19
CA ILE A 50 9.88 5.85 -6.24
C ILE A 50 10.80 6.60 -5.28
N ILE A 51 11.15 5.99 -4.14
CA ILE A 51 11.99 6.60 -3.10
C ILE A 51 13.49 6.40 -3.38
N ALA A 52 13.87 5.46 -4.26
CA ALA A 52 15.26 5.20 -4.66
C ALA A 52 15.91 6.33 -5.46
#